data_AF-A0A0F9H589-F1
#
_entry.id   AF-A0A0F9H589-F1
#
_cell.length_a   1.000
_cell.length_b   1.000
_cell.length_c   1.000
_cell.angle_alpha   90.00
_cell.angle_beta   90.00
_cell.angle_gamma   90.00
#
_symmetry.space_group_name_H-M   'P 1'
#
loop_
_entity.id
_entity.type
_entity.pdbx_description
1 polymer ?
#
loop_
_entity_poly.entity_id
_entity_poly.type
_entity_poly.pdbx_seq_one_letter_code
_entity_poly.pdbx_strand_id
1 'polypeptide(L)'
;MKHLIRVILISLLFSGVAFGDVFYFHTSIISATLNEAKNRFEVIYRQPNTICVQTGFSNTPCPDSVWMMVYGVRDGKITFIKEIEGRHIPKKTIPEEFIFDETKE
;
A
#
# COMPACT_ATOMS: atom_id res chain seq x y z
N MET A 1 -0.24 -14.28 -30.03
CA MET A 1 -1.54 -13.98 -29.41
C MET A 1 -1.28 -13.01 -28.27
N LYS A 2 -1.65 -11.74 -28.41
CA LYS A 2 -1.42 -10.69 -27.40
C LYS A 2 -2.64 -10.64 -26.48
N HIS A 3 -2.56 -11.20 -25.28
CA HIS A 3 -3.62 -11.05 -24.29
C HIS A 3 -3.44 -9.74 -23.55
N LEU A 4 -4.29 -8.78 -23.92
CA LEU A 4 -4.46 -7.49 -23.28
C LEU A 4 -5.19 -7.73 -21.94
N ILE A 5 -4.46 -7.81 -20.83
CA ILE A 5 -5.05 -7.90 -19.49
C ILE A 5 -5.54 -6.50 -19.11
N ARG A 6 -6.86 -6.34 -19.06
CA ARG A 6 -7.54 -5.13 -18.59
C ARG A 6 -7.29 -4.99 -17.10
N VAL A 7 -6.56 -3.96 -16.69
CA VAL A 7 -6.40 -3.56 -15.28
C VAL A 7 -7.77 -3.11 -14.76
N ILE A 8 -8.37 -3.90 -13.88
CA ILE A 8 -9.61 -3.52 -13.18
C ILE A 8 -9.20 -2.69 -11.97
N LEU A 9 -9.45 -1.38 -12.03
CA LEU A 9 -9.30 -0.46 -10.92
C LEU A 9 -10.48 -0.67 -9.95
N ILE A 10 -10.29 -1.42 -8.87
CA ILE A 10 -11.31 -1.60 -7.83
C ILE A 10 -11.15 -0.48 -6.80
N SER A 11 -11.94 0.58 -6.93
CA SER A 11 -12.07 1.64 -5.94
C SER A 11 -13.01 1.18 -4.81
N LEU A 12 -12.50 0.51 -3.78
CA LEU A 12 -13.25 0.22 -2.56
C LEU A 12 -13.27 1.46 -1.65
N LEU A 13 -14.27 2.31 -1.84
CA LEU A 13 -14.61 3.40 -0.91
C LEU A 13 -15.35 2.80 0.31
N PHE A 14 -14.63 2.50 1.39
CA PHE A 14 -15.27 2.30 2.69
C PHE A 14 -15.46 3.66 3.36
N SER A 15 -16.68 4.20 3.25
CA SER A 15 -17.14 5.37 4.00
C SER A 15 -17.52 4.95 5.43
N GLY A 16 -16.60 5.16 6.38
CA GLY A 16 -16.87 5.04 7.82
C GLY A 16 -17.56 6.30 8.36
N VAL A 17 -18.62 6.10 9.13
CA VAL A 17 -19.49 7.13 9.70
C VAL A 17 -18.76 7.92 10.79
N ALA A 18 -18.93 9.25 10.77
CA ALA A 18 -18.32 10.20 11.69
C ALA A 18 -18.98 10.15 13.09
N PHE A 19 -18.18 9.87 14.13
CA PHE A 19 -18.45 10.27 15.51
C PHE A 19 -17.13 10.63 16.20
N GLY A 20 -17.03 11.90 16.64
CA GLY A 20 -16.14 12.43 17.67
C GLY A 20 -14.65 12.07 17.63
N ASP A 21 -13.82 13.01 17.17
CA ASP A 21 -12.38 13.11 17.47
C ASP A 21 -11.52 11.85 17.28
N VAL A 22 -11.87 11.00 16.31
CA VAL A 22 -10.99 9.95 15.79
C VAL A 22 -10.54 10.38 14.41
N PHE A 23 -9.27 10.77 14.28
CA PHE A 23 -8.65 10.93 12.96
C PHE A 23 -8.67 9.56 12.26
N TYR A 24 -9.62 9.36 11.35
CA TYR A 24 -9.63 8.21 10.46
C TYR A 24 -8.47 8.38 9.47
N PHE A 25 -7.30 7.82 9.80
CA PHE A 25 -6.21 7.77 8.84
C PHE A 25 -6.61 6.79 7.74
N HIS A 26 -6.89 7.34 6.56
CA HIS A 26 -7.31 6.58 5.41
C HIS A 26 -6.10 5.81 4.86
N THR A 27 -5.97 4.55 5.26
CA THR A 27 -5.05 3.60 4.63
C THR A 27 -5.46 3.44 3.17
N SER A 28 -4.52 3.64 2.26
CA SER A 28 -4.74 3.55 0.82
C SER A 28 -3.91 2.43 0.20
N ILE A 29 -4.45 1.77 -0.82
CA ILE A 29 -3.70 0.84 -1.66
C ILE A 29 -3.02 1.66 -2.75
N ILE A 30 -1.69 1.64 -2.78
CA ILE A 30 -0.91 2.37 -3.79
C ILE A 30 -0.41 1.47 -4.93
N SER A 31 -0.37 0.15 -4.71
CA SER A 31 -0.07 -0.83 -5.75
C SER A 31 -0.69 -2.18 -5.42
N ALA A 32 -1.13 -2.89 -6.45
CA ALA A 32 -1.58 -4.27 -6.38
C ALA A 32 -1.02 -5.02 -7.59
N THR A 33 -0.11 -5.96 -7.35
CA THR A 33 0.65 -6.64 -8.41
C THR A 33 0.49 -8.15 -8.29
N LEU A 34 0.16 -8.80 -9.41
CA LEU A 34 0.22 -10.25 -9.54
C LEU A 34 1.60 -10.65 -10.06
N ASN A 35 2.37 -11.34 -9.24
CA ASN A 35 3.63 -11.95 -9.63
C ASN A 35 3.38 -13.42 -10.04
N GLU A 36 3.13 -13.63 -11.33
CA GLU A 36 2.84 -14.96 -11.89
C GLU A 36 3.99 -15.95 -11.67
N ALA A 37 5.25 -15.48 -11.78
CA ALA A 37 6.43 -16.33 -11.62
C ALA A 37 6.58 -16.89 -10.19
N LYS A 38 6.26 -16.07 -9.18
CA LYS A 38 6.27 -16.50 -7.77
C LYS A 38 4.91 -17.08 -7.31
N ASN A 39 3.88 -17.05 -8.16
CA ASN A 39 2.49 -17.33 -7.82
C ASN A 39 2.01 -16.56 -6.57
N ARG A 40 2.29 -15.25 -6.54
CA ARG A 40 1.99 -14.36 -5.40
C ARG A 40 1.23 -13.13 -5.85
N PHE A 41 0.36 -12.64 -4.98
CA PHE A 41 -0.32 -11.36 -5.13
C PHE A 41 0.19 -10.42 -4.03
N GLU A 42 0.73 -9.28 -4.44
CA GLU A 42 1.42 -8.33 -3.59
C GLU A 42 0.60 -7.04 -3.55
N VAL A 43 0.21 -6.59 -2.36
CA VAL A 43 -0.56 -5.37 -2.17
C VAL A 43 0.21 -4.42 -1.27
N ILE A 44 0.51 -3.24 -1.79
CA ILE A 44 1.24 -2.20 -1.06
C ILE A 44 0.25 -1.20 -0.51
N TYR A 45 0.31 -1.01 0.80
CA TYR A 45 -0.49 -0.06 1.55
C TYR A 45 0.36 1.14 1.97
N ARG A 46 -0.31 2.29 2.07
CA ARG A 46 0.25 3.55 2.55
C ARG A 46 -0.70 4.18 3.56
N GLN A 47 -0.15 4.59 4.69
CA GLN A 47 -0.84 5.37 5.71
C GLN A 47 -0.11 6.70 5.94
N PRO A 48 -0.79 7.84 5.71
CA PRO A 48 -0.22 9.16 5.92
C PRO A 48 0.29 9.37 7.36
N ASN A 49 1.46 9.99 7.50
CA ASN A 49 2.01 10.33 8.81
C ASN A 49 1.28 11.50 9.46
N THR A 50 0.68 11.22 10.61
CA THR A 50 -0.26 12.08 11.34
C THR A 50 0.40 13.38 11.83
N ILE A 51 1.66 13.31 12.24
CA ILE A 51 2.41 14.45 12.78
C ILE A 51 2.62 15.48 11.67
N CYS A 52 3.01 15.05 10.47
CA CYS A 52 3.22 15.94 9.34
C CYS A 52 1.93 16.61 8.86
N VAL A 53 0.83 15.85 8.84
CA VAL A 53 -0.49 16.37 8.47
C VAL A 53 -0.97 17.42 9.48
N GLN A 54 -0.76 17.18 10.78
CA GLN A 54 -1.22 18.07 11.86
C GLN A 54 -0.36 19.32 12.05
N THR A 55 0.95 19.22 11.84
CA THR A 55 1.90 20.34 12.07
C THR A 55 2.02 21.29 10.89
N GLY A 56 1.32 21.05 9.78
CA GLY A 56 1.29 21.97 8.65
C GLY A 56 2.63 22.08 7.91
N PHE A 57 3.48 21.04 7.95
CA PHE A 57 4.64 20.91 7.05
C PHE A 57 4.17 20.64 5.61
N SER A 58 3.37 21.55 5.04
CA SER A 58 2.80 21.41 3.69
C SER A 58 3.87 21.43 2.58
N ASN A 59 5.08 21.90 2.89
CA ASN A 59 6.17 22.08 1.93
C ASN A 59 7.33 21.07 2.08
N THR A 60 7.26 20.17 3.06
CA THR A 60 8.30 19.16 3.29
C THR A 60 7.77 17.77 2.95
N PRO A 61 8.45 16.99 2.08
CA PRO A 61 8.08 15.61 1.82
C PRO A 61 8.10 14.82 3.13
N CYS A 62 6.97 14.25 3.53
CA CYS A 62 6.86 13.53 4.79
C CYS A 62 6.87 12.01 4.57
N PRO A 63 7.69 11.26 5.34
CA PRO A 63 7.69 9.81 5.25
C PRO A 63 6.39 9.26 5.82
N ASP A 64 5.77 8.39 5.05
CA ASP A 64 4.54 7.69 5.42
C ASP A 64 4.86 6.26 5.85
N SER A 65 3.99 5.68 6.66
CA SER A 65 4.06 4.25 6.94
C SER A 65 3.62 3.49 5.70
N VAL A 66 4.44 2.55 5.24
CA VAL A 66 4.15 1.71 4.09
C VAL A 66 4.49 0.26 4.41
N TRP A 67 3.67 -0.65 3.93
CA TRP A 67 3.88 -2.09 4.10
C TRP A 67 3.30 -2.84 2.92
N MET A 68 3.85 -4.01 2.65
CA MET A 68 3.42 -4.91 1.59
C MET A 68 2.81 -6.17 2.19
N MET A 69 1.55 -6.43 1.87
CA MET A 69 0.89 -7.70 2.17
C MET A 69 1.11 -8.66 1.01
N VAL A 70 1.71 -9.81 1.30
CA VAL A 70 1.97 -10.87 0.32
C VAL A 70 0.96 -11.99 0.53
N TYR A 71 0.21 -12.28 -0.52
CA TYR A 71 -0.72 -13.40 -0.60
C TYR A 71 -0.20 -14.43 -1.60
N GLY A 72 -0.55 -15.70 -1.42
CA GLY A 72 -0.34 -16.73 -2.43
C GLY A 72 -1.54 -17.66 -2.51
N VAL A 73 -1.46 -18.66 -3.40
CA VAL A 73 -2.53 -19.65 -3.58
C VAL A 73 -2.11 -20.97 -2.94
N ARG A 74 -2.89 -21.44 -1.95
CA ARG A 74 -2.78 -22.79 -1.38
C ARG A 74 -4.14 -23.47 -1.48
N ASP A 75 -4.16 -24.68 -2.06
CA ASP A 75 -5.39 -25.46 -2.27
C ASP A 75 -6.53 -24.68 -2.96
N GLY A 76 -6.15 -23.86 -3.96
CA GLY A 76 -7.10 -23.04 -4.72
C GLY A 76 -7.63 -21.80 -3.96
N LYS A 77 -7.11 -21.49 -2.77
CA LYS A 77 -7.52 -20.34 -1.95
C LYS A 77 -6.40 -19.32 -1.81
N ILE A 78 -6.78 -18.03 -1.90
CA ILE A 78 -5.87 -16.92 -1.57
C ILE A 78 -5.61 -16.96 -0.07
N THR A 79 -4.34 -17.09 0.30
CA THR A 79 -3.88 -17.21 1.68
C THR A 79 -2.85 -16.12 1.94
N PHE A 80 -2.97 -15.45 3.08
CA PHE A 80 -1.95 -14.52 3.55
C PHE A 80 -0.65 -15.28 3.84
N ILE A 81 0.47 -14.78 3.33
CA ILE A 81 1.80 -15.37 3.53
C ILE A 81 2.56 -14.56 4.56
N LYS A 82 2.78 -13.27 4.29
CA LYS A 82 3.54 -12.39 5.17
C LYS A 82 3.24 -10.91 4.90
N GLU A 83 3.57 -10.11 5.89
CA GLU A 83 3.63 -8.65 5.81
C GLU A 83 5.11 -8.24 5.78
N ILE A 84 5.45 -7.27 4.94
CA ILE A 84 6.80 -6.70 4.86
C ILE A 84 6.69 -5.21 5.12
N GLU A 85 7.30 -4.74 6.21
CA GLU A 85 7.46 -3.32 6.47
C GLU A 85 8.33 -2.68 5.38
N GLY A 86 7.86 -1.57 4.84
CA GLY A 86 8.58 -0.80 3.84
C GLY A 86 9.08 0.54 4.38
N ARG A 87 9.89 1.21 3.57
CA ARG A 87 10.32 2.59 3.80
C ARG A 87 9.83 3.46 2.66
N HIS A 88 9.07 4.50 2.98
CA HIS A 88 8.73 5.57 2.05
C HIS A 88 9.83 6.63 2.08
N ILE A 89 10.43 6.90 0.92
CA ILE A 89 11.36 8.01 0.70
C ILE A 89 10.59 9.09 -0.08
N PRO A 90 9.98 10.06 0.62
CA PRO A 90 9.16 11.06 -0.01
C PRO A 90 10.04 12.01 -0.83
N LYS A 91 9.56 12.39 -2.01
CA LYS A 91 10.24 13.34 -2.91
C LYS A 91 9.32 14.51 -3.19
N LYS A 92 9.89 15.69 -3.48
CA LYS A 92 9.08 16.85 -3.92
C LYS A 92 8.42 16.62 -5.29
N THR A 93 8.92 15.65 -6.06
CA THR A 93 8.45 15.30 -7.39
C THR A 93 8.17 13.81 -7.49
N ILE A 94 7.18 13.44 -8.30
CA ILE A 94 6.81 12.05 -8.61
C ILE A 94 7.77 11.50 -9.67
N PRO A 95 8.14 10.20 -9.65
CA PRO A 95 7.70 9.17 -8.69
C PRO A 95 8.41 9.23 -7.33
N GLU A 96 7.63 9.02 -6.27
CA GLU A 96 8.14 8.69 -4.94
C GLU A 96 8.79 7.30 -4.93
N GLU A 97 9.62 7.04 -3.93
CA GLU A 97 10.36 5.79 -3.82
C GLU A 97 9.92 5.01 -2.59
N PHE A 98 9.65 3.71 -2.81
CA PHE A 98 9.25 2.76 -1.77
C PHE A 98 10.22 1.59 -1.79
N ILE A 99 10.83 1.30 -0.64
CA ILE A 99 11.81 0.22 -0.50
C ILE A 99 11.23 -0.84 0.44
N PHE A 100 11.22 -2.09 -0.01
CA PHE A 100 10.78 -3.26 0.76
C PHE A 100 11.92 -4.25 0.87
N ASP A 101 12.24 -4.67 2.09
CA ASP A 101 13.29 -5.66 2.33
C ASP A 101 12.66 -7.04 2.52
N GLU A 102 12.61 -7.83 1.44
CA GLU A 102 12.04 -9.19 1.47
C GLU A 102 12.83 -10.18 2.34
N THR A 103 14.05 -9.82 2.78
CA THR A 103 14.98 -10.71 3.51
C THR A 103 14.84 -10.66 5.02
N LYS A 104 14.10 -9.69 5.55
CA LYS A 104 13.76 -9.64 6.98
C LYS A 104 12.53 -10.51 7.22
N GLU A 105 12.78 -11.71 7.71
CA GLU A 105 11.79 -12.64 8.29
C GLU A 105 11.99 -12.74 9.81
#